data_AF-E2SK03-F1
#
_entry.id   AF-E2SK03-F1
#
_cell.length_a   1.000
_cell.length_b   1.000
_cell.length_c   1.000
_cell.angle_alpha   90.00
_cell.angle_beta   90.00
_cell.angle_gamma   90.00
#
_symmetry.space_group_name_H-M   'P 1'
#
loop_
_entity.id
_entity.type
_entity.pdbx_description
1 polymer ?
#
loop_
_entity_poly.entity_id
_entity_poly.type
_entity_poly.pdbx_seq_one_letter_code
_entity_poly.pdbx_strand_id
1 'polypeptide(L)'
;MKECNECYSQHSRITPLRKPRECLENHLQYICGTCGRCICVNATKSSGLQRWNFPFTTLEVAKLYLRSADATEHTSCGIYEITDKNGRKSYKIFRAEDDLLIFLQRNKDKTCSSLRPVYKRASYEQFPNTEIRRLRADEVERYLKEQ
;
A
#
# COMPACT_ATOMS: atom_id res chain seq x y z
N MET A 1 -12.13 -1.31 -17.19
CA MET A 1 -11.82 -0.05 -16.48
C MET A 1 -10.32 0.21 -16.58
N LYS A 2 -9.90 1.46 -16.78
CA LYS A 2 -8.48 1.82 -16.86
C LYS A 2 -7.89 1.95 -15.45
N GLU A 3 -6.63 1.55 -15.27
CA GLU A 3 -5.92 1.78 -14.01
C GLU A 3 -5.82 3.29 -13.73
N CYS A 4 -6.16 3.70 -12.51
CA CYS A 4 -5.97 5.08 -12.05
C CYS A 4 -4.47 5.40 -11.94
N ASN A 5 -4.03 6.46 -12.60
CA ASN A 5 -2.63 6.91 -12.60
C ASN A 5 -2.12 7.32 -11.22
N GLU A 6 -3.02 7.76 -10.34
CA GLU A 6 -2.67 8.16 -8.98
C GLU A 6 -2.60 6.96 -8.02
N CYS A 7 -3.68 6.18 -7.91
CA CYS A 7 -3.79 5.13 -6.88
C CYS A 7 -3.51 3.71 -7.38
N TYR A 8 -3.08 3.57 -8.64
CA TYR A 8 -2.66 2.32 -9.30
C TYR A 8 -3.70 1.19 -9.21
N SER A 9 -4.99 1.55 -9.19
CA SER A 9 -6.10 0.59 -9.10
C SER A 9 -7.08 0.81 -10.23
N GLN A 10 -7.62 -0.28 -10.75
CA GLN A 10 -8.74 -0.26 -11.71
C GLN A 10 -10.10 -0.11 -11.01
N HIS A 11 -10.16 -0.37 -9.70
CA HIS A 11 -11.37 -0.36 -8.90
C HIS A 11 -11.27 0.70 -7.80
N SER A 12 -12.16 1.69 -7.83
CA SER A 12 -12.11 2.87 -6.95
C SER A 12 -12.61 2.60 -5.53
N ARG A 13 -13.24 1.44 -5.25
CA ARG A 13 -13.77 1.08 -3.93
C ARG A 13 -13.23 -0.23 -3.36
N ILE A 14 -12.21 -0.81 -4.00
CA ILE A 14 -11.67 -2.14 -3.61
C ILE A 14 -11.06 -2.20 -2.21
N THR A 15 -10.55 -1.08 -1.69
CA THR A 15 -9.99 -0.98 -0.33
C THR A 15 -10.91 -0.19 0.58
N PRO A 16 -10.95 -0.51 1.89
CA PRO A 16 -10.12 -1.50 2.59
C PRO A 16 -10.54 -2.96 2.36
N LEU A 17 -9.58 -3.90 2.39
CA LEU A 17 -9.84 -5.34 2.18
C LEU A 17 -10.31 -6.10 3.43
N ARG A 18 -10.06 -5.55 4.63
CA ARG A 18 -10.38 -6.19 5.91
C ARG A 18 -11.12 -5.19 6.78
N LYS A 19 -12.25 -5.64 7.32
CA LYS A 19 -13.17 -4.83 8.13
C LYS A 19 -13.32 -3.39 7.58
N PRO A 20 -13.87 -3.22 6.36
CA PRO A 20 -13.90 -1.94 5.65
C PRO A 20 -14.45 -0.79 6.49
N ARG A 21 -15.59 -0.99 7.15
CA ARG A 21 -16.24 0.00 8.02
C ARG A 21 -15.33 0.47 9.16
N GLU A 22 -14.81 -0.47 9.97
CA GLU A 22 -13.91 -0.15 11.09
C GLU A 22 -12.71 0.67 10.63
N CYS A 23 -12.12 0.31 9.48
CA CYS A 23 -10.98 1.04 8.92
C CYS A 23 -11.37 2.44 8.42
N LEU A 24 -12.46 2.57 7.67
CA LEU A 24 -12.88 3.87 7.10
C LEU A 24 -13.29 4.87 8.18
N GLU A 25 -13.92 4.40 9.27
CA GLU A 25 -14.37 5.25 10.38
C GLU A 25 -13.21 5.69 11.29
N ASN A 26 -12.25 4.80 11.58
CA ASN A 26 -11.30 5.02 12.67
C ASN A 26 -9.88 5.36 12.23
N HIS A 27 -9.51 5.07 10.98
CA HIS A 27 -8.13 5.20 10.50
C HIS A 27 -7.97 6.39 9.55
N LEU A 28 -6.79 7.02 9.61
CA LEU A 28 -6.36 7.98 8.60
C LEU A 28 -6.31 7.31 7.21
N GLN A 29 -6.96 7.92 6.22
CA GLN A 29 -6.99 7.44 4.84
C GLN A 29 -6.22 8.40 3.92
N TYR A 30 -5.51 7.82 2.96
CA TYR A 30 -5.18 8.47 1.70
C TYR A 30 -6.42 8.38 0.83
N ILE A 31 -6.94 9.53 0.40
CA ILE A 31 -8.10 9.65 -0.49
C ILE A 31 -7.58 10.10 -1.84
N CYS A 32 -7.76 9.24 -2.84
CA CYS A 32 -7.31 9.49 -4.19
C CYS A 32 -8.10 10.66 -4.81
N GLY A 33 -7.41 11.73 -5.20
CA GLY A 33 -8.03 12.91 -5.83
C GLY A 33 -8.61 12.65 -7.20
N THR A 34 -8.16 11.59 -7.88
CA THR A 34 -8.60 11.22 -9.24
C THR A 34 -9.85 10.34 -9.25
N CYS A 35 -9.99 9.38 -8.34
CA CYS A 35 -11.10 8.41 -8.34
C CYS A 35 -11.81 8.22 -6.99
N GLY A 36 -11.38 8.93 -5.96
CA GLY A 36 -11.94 8.85 -4.60
C GLY A 36 -11.58 7.59 -3.82
N ARG A 37 -10.72 6.70 -4.34
CA ARG A 37 -10.29 5.48 -3.65
C ARG A 37 -9.62 5.80 -2.32
N CYS A 38 -10.08 5.13 -1.26
CA CYS A 38 -9.51 5.23 0.08
C CYS A 38 -8.49 4.12 0.32
N ILE A 39 -7.31 4.48 0.84
CA ILE A 39 -6.23 3.56 1.22
C ILE A 39 -5.80 3.90 2.63
N CYS A 40 -5.78 2.91 3.53
CA CYS A 40 -5.39 3.13 4.92
C CYS A 40 -3.90 3.54 5.00
N VAL A 41 -3.65 4.71 5.60
CA VAL A 41 -2.31 5.24 5.92
C VAL A 41 -2.13 5.45 7.42
N ASN A 42 -3.00 4.88 8.24
CA ASN A 42 -2.90 5.01 9.68
C ASN A 42 -1.69 4.22 10.21
N ALA A 43 -0.78 4.93 10.89
CA ALA A 43 0.29 4.31 11.64
C ALA A 43 -0.25 3.70 12.94
N THR A 44 0.14 2.46 13.24
CA THR A 44 -0.21 1.82 14.51
C THR A 44 0.51 2.54 15.65
N LYS A 45 -0.22 2.92 16.71
CA LYS A 45 0.34 3.71 17.83
C LYS A 45 1.54 3.04 18.52
N SER A 46 1.55 1.71 18.59
CA SER A 46 2.57 0.94 19.30
C SER A 46 3.88 0.78 18.52
N SER A 47 3.84 0.79 17.19
CA SER A 47 5.02 0.48 16.36
C SER A 47 5.36 1.53 15.31
N GLY A 48 4.48 2.51 15.08
CA GLY A 48 4.60 3.48 13.98
C GLY A 48 4.38 2.89 12.59
N LEU A 49 4.19 1.57 12.47
CA LEU A 49 4.06 0.88 11.20
C LEU A 49 2.66 1.09 10.60
N GLN A 50 2.63 1.26 9.28
CA GLN A 50 1.44 1.31 8.42
C GLN A 50 1.23 -0.05 7.72
N ARG A 51 0.07 -0.23 7.07
CA ARG A 51 -0.29 -1.51 6.43
C ARG A 51 0.73 -1.97 5.37
N TRP A 52 1.33 -1.04 4.63
CA TRP A 52 2.29 -1.33 3.57
C TRP A 52 3.62 -1.90 4.10
N ASN A 53 3.96 -1.68 5.38
CA ASN A 53 5.17 -2.23 5.98
C ASN A 53 5.11 -3.76 6.18
N PHE A 54 3.91 -4.36 6.16
CA PHE A 54 3.72 -5.80 6.35
C PHE A 54 3.62 -6.54 5.01
N PRO A 55 4.08 -7.79 4.92
CA PRO A 55 4.01 -8.56 3.68
C PRO A 55 2.57 -8.83 3.24
N PHE A 56 2.41 -9.06 1.94
CA PHE A 56 1.18 -9.41 1.26
C PHE A 56 1.30 -10.79 0.61
N THR A 57 0.16 -11.46 0.45
CA THR A 57 0.11 -12.81 -0.12
C THR A 57 0.25 -12.83 -1.64
N THR A 58 -0.19 -11.77 -2.33
CA THR A 58 -0.10 -11.66 -3.79
C THR A 58 0.41 -10.28 -4.23
N LEU A 59 0.93 -10.21 -5.46
CA LEU A 59 1.40 -8.97 -6.05
C LEU A 59 0.25 -7.96 -6.23
N GLU A 60 -0.93 -8.45 -6.60
CA GLU A 60 -2.13 -7.63 -6.84
C GLU A 60 -2.54 -6.92 -5.55
N VAL A 61 -2.55 -7.63 -4.42
CA VAL A 61 -2.84 -7.02 -3.12
C VAL A 61 -1.74 -6.02 -2.74
N ALA A 62 -0.47 -6.32 -2.98
CA ALA A 62 0.61 -5.37 -2.68
C ALA A 62 0.47 -4.07 -3.50
N LYS A 63 0.12 -4.15 -4.78
CA LYS A 63 -0.13 -2.98 -5.66
C LYS A 63 -1.20 -2.04 -5.09
N LEU A 64 -2.23 -2.60 -4.47
CA LEU A 64 -3.29 -1.80 -3.83
C LEU A 64 -2.77 -0.88 -2.71
N TYR A 65 -1.64 -1.20 -2.08
CA TYR A 65 -1.04 -0.40 -1.00
C TYR A 65 0.25 0.32 -1.42
N LEU A 66 0.71 0.20 -2.66
CA LEU A 66 1.93 0.86 -3.10
C LEU A 66 1.81 2.38 -3.01
N ARG A 67 0.68 2.95 -3.43
CA ARG A 67 0.46 4.41 -3.37
C ARG A 67 0.56 4.97 -1.95
N SER A 68 0.09 4.24 -0.94
CA SER A 68 0.27 4.67 0.46
C SER A 68 1.74 4.71 0.88
N ALA A 69 2.57 3.78 0.40
CA ALA A 69 4.00 3.81 0.67
C ALA A 69 4.68 4.98 -0.05
N ASP A 70 4.37 5.18 -1.33
CA ASP A 70 4.90 6.28 -2.14
C ASP A 70 4.60 7.64 -1.49
N ALA A 71 3.36 7.84 -1.03
CA ALA A 71 2.93 9.08 -0.41
C ALA A 71 3.56 9.31 0.98
N THR A 72 3.74 8.25 1.77
CA THR A 72 4.42 8.35 3.09
C THR A 72 5.91 8.66 2.92
N GLU A 73 6.57 8.02 1.96
CA GLU A 73 8.03 8.10 1.78
C GLU A 73 8.47 9.22 0.81
N HIS A 74 7.51 9.88 0.17
CA HIS A 74 7.72 10.90 -0.86
C HIS A 74 8.67 10.44 -1.98
N THR A 75 8.58 9.17 -2.36
CA THR A 75 9.43 8.56 -3.39
C THR A 75 8.69 7.41 -4.08
N SER A 76 9.26 6.89 -5.17
CA SER A 76 8.69 5.73 -5.84
C SER A 76 9.22 4.46 -5.18
N CYS A 77 8.42 3.88 -4.29
CA CYS A 77 8.70 2.63 -3.62
C CYS A 77 8.59 1.44 -4.58
N GLY A 78 9.18 0.32 -4.21
CA GLY A 78 9.16 -0.92 -4.99
C GLY A 78 8.52 -2.08 -4.24
N ILE A 79 7.79 -2.93 -4.98
CA ILE A 79 7.29 -4.22 -4.49
C ILE A 79 8.30 -5.29 -4.84
N TYR A 80 8.72 -6.07 -3.86
CA TYR A 80 9.68 -7.15 -4.02
C TYR A 80 9.03 -8.48 -3.66
N GLU A 81 9.34 -9.52 -4.44
CA GLU A 81 9.00 -10.90 -4.12
C GLU A 81 10.04 -11.45 -3.14
N ILE A 82 9.56 -11.90 -1.98
CA ILE A 82 10.35 -12.48 -0.90
C ILE A 82 9.95 -13.94 -0.75
N THR A 83 10.93 -14.83 -0.80
CA THR A 83 10.74 -16.27 -0.62
C THR A 83 11.35 -16.69 0.71
N ASP A 84 10.59 -17.40 1.53
CA ASP A 84 11.10 -17.98 2.78
C ASP A 84 11.82 -19.33 2.54
N LYS A 85 12.45 -19.86 3.59
CA LYS A 85 13.17 -21.15 3.56
C LYS A 85 12.32 -22.35 3.10
N ASN A 86 10.99 -22.26 3.21
CA ASN A 86 10.06 -23.31 2.79
C ASN A 86 9.57 -23.10 1.36
N GLY A 87 10.09 -22.10 0.64
CA GLY A 87 9.67 -21.74 -0.72
C GLY A 87 8.39 -20.92 -0.77
N ARG A 88 7.82 -20.49 0.37
CA ARG A 88 6.60 -19.67 0.37
C ARG A 88 6.94 -18.25 -0.07
N LYS A 89 6.21 -17.79 -1.08
CA LYS A 89 6.32 -16.43 -1.62
C LYS A 89 5.44 -15.45 -0.86
N SER A 90 5.94 -14.24 -0.72
CA SER A 90 5.23 -13.07 -0.21
C SER A 90 5.74 -11.80 -0.89
N TYR A 91 4.93 -10.75 -0.88
CA TYR A 91 5.26 -9.49 -1.56
C TYR A 91 5.37 -8.39 -0.51
N LYS A 92 6.47 -7.65 -0.51
CA LYS A 92 6.73 -6.59 0.47
C LYS A 92 7.15 -5.31 -0.24
N ILE A 93 6.67 -4.18 0.27
CA ILE A 93 7.02 -2.86 -0.25
C ILE A 93 8.23 -2.34 0.52
N PHE A 94 9.21 -1.82 -0.21
CA PHE A 94 10.39 -1.16 0.31
C PHE A 94 10.59 0.20 -0.37
N ARG A 95 11.12 1.16 0.37
CA ARG A 95 11.45 2.50 -0.12
C ARG A 95 12.57 2.42 -1.15
N ALA A 96 13.68 1.76 -0.82
CA ALA A 96 14.83 1.56 -1.70
C ALA A 96 15.39 0.12 -1.61
N GLU A 97 16.39 -0.17 -2.45
CA GLU A 97 17.12 -1.45 -2.43
C GLU A 97 17.85 -1.66 -1.10
N ASP A 98 18.44 -0.61 -0.51
CA ASP A 98 19.12 -0.68 0.79
C ASP A 98 18.18 -1.18 1.91
N ASP A 99 16.91 -0.76 1.90
CA ASP A 99 15.91 -1.23 2.88
C ASP A 99 15.61 -2.73 2.74
N LEU A 100 15.61 -3.24 1.50
CA LEU A 100 15.52 -4.67 1.23
C LEU A 100 16.74 -5.40 1.80
N LEU A 101 17.95 -4.89 1.54
CA LEU A 101 19.19 -5.51 2.02
C LEU A 101 19.23 -5.57 3.55
N ILE A 102 18.87 -4.49 4.23
CA ILE A 102 18.76 -4.44 5.71
C ILE A 102 17.73 -5.47 6.19
N PHE A 103 16.59 -5.58 5.52
CA PHE A 103 15.56 -6.56 5.87
C PHE A 103 16.06 -8.00 5.71
N LEU A 104 16.71 -8.35 4.60
CA LEU A 104 17.26 -9.68 4.37
C LEU A 104 18.38 -10.01 5.37
N GLN A 105 19.21 -9.04 5.72
CA GLN A 105 20.23 -9.22 6.75
C GLN A 105 19.63 -9.59 8.11
N ARG A 106 18.48 -9.02 8.47
CA ARG A 106 17.75 -9.30 9.71
C ARG A 106 16.90 -10.58 9.64
N ASN A 107 16.59 -11.08 8.45
CA ASN A 107 15.72 -12.25 8.22
C ASN A 107 16.47 -13.29 7.37
N LYS A 108 17.40 -14.03 8.01
CA LYS A 108 18.32 -14.96 7.31
C LYS A 108 17.63 -16.12 6.60
N ASP A 109 16.38 -16.41 6.97
CA ASP A 109 15.52 -17.42 6.35
C ASP A 109 14.78 -16.92 5.10
N LYS A 110 14.98 -15.66 4.70
CA LYS A 110 14.30 -15.03 3.57
C LYS A 110 15.29 -14.62 2.49
N THR A 111 14.84 -14.71 1.25
CA THR A 111 15.62 -14.38 0.06
C THR A 111 14.80 -13.54 -0.93
N CYS A 112 15.48 -12.78 -1.77
CA CYS A 112 14.90 -12.07 -2.92
C CYS A 112 15.78 -12.34 -4.13
N SER A 113 15.35 -13.23 -5.03
CA SER A 113 16.22 -13.76 -6.09
C SER A 113 16.66 -12.69 -7.12
N SER A 114 15.81 -11.70 -7.40
CA SER A 114 16.11 -10.66 -8.40
C SER A 114 16.89 -9.48 -7.83
N LEU A 115 16.85 -9.24 -6.51
CA LEU A 115 17.21 -7.98 -5.84
C LEU A 115 16.60 -6.71 -6.49
N ARG A 116 15.59 -6.89 -7.34
CA ARG A 116 14.91 -5.84 -8.09
C ARG A 116 13.42 -5.91 -7.81
N PRO A 117 12.72 -4.76 -7.78
CA PRO A 117 11.30 -4.76 -7.56
C PRO A 117 10.60 -5.45 -8.73
N VAL A 118 9.66 -6.36 -8.42
CA VAL A 118 8.77 -6.96 -9.42
C VAL A 118 7.73 -5.96 -9.93
N TYR A 119 7.51 -4.87 -9.19
CA TYR A 119 6.69 -3.74 -9.63
C TYR A 119 7.10 -2.45 -8.91
N LYS A 120 7.16 -1.35 -9.66
CA LYS A 120 7.47 0.01 -9.20
C LYS A 120 6.98 1.00 -10.26
N ARG A 121 6.62 2.23 -9.87
CA ARG A 121 6.35 3.32 -10.82
C ARG A 121 7.66 3.94 -11.31
N ALA A 122 7.66 4.55 -12.50
CA ALA A 122 8.87 5.20 -13.02
C ALA A 122 9.34 6.33 -12.10
N SER A 123 8.40 7.12 -11.57
CA SER A 123 8.64 8.27 -10.70
C SER A 123 7.52 8.43 -9.68
N TYR A 124 7.81 9.16 -8.61
CA TYR A 124 6.79 9.64 -7.68
C TYR A 124 6.15 10.93 -8.21
N GLU A 125 4.83 10.98 -8.20
CA GLU A 125 4.05 12.13 -8.64
C GLU A 125 3.10 12.58 -7.53
N GLN A 126 3.05 13.89 -7.29
CA GLN A 126 2.08 14.52 -6.40
C GLN A 126 0.83 14.91 -7.20
N PHE A 127 -0.35 14.76 -6.59
CA PHE A 127 -1.62 15.11 -7.22
C PHE A 127 -2.32 16.16 -6.36
N PRO A 128 -2.73 17.31 -6.92
CA PRO A 128 -3.19 18.47 -6.15
C PRO A 128 -4.48 18.20 -5.35
N ASN A 129 -5.32 17.28 -5.83
CA ASN A 129 -6.59 16.93 -5.18
C ASN A 129 -6.47 15.75 -4.21
N THR A 130 -5.24 15.31 -3.90
CA THR A 130 -5.03 14.25 -2.91
C THR A 130 -5.38 14.76 -1.51
N GLU A 131 -6.11 13.96 -0.74
CA GLU A 131 -6.36 14.26 0.67
C GLU A 131 -5.82 13.16 1.59
N ILE A 132 -5.27 13.55 2.74
CA ILE A 132 -4.89 12.61 3.81
C ILE A 132 -5.62 13.04 5.08
N ARG A 133 -6.74 12.36 5.38
CA ARG A 133 -7.58 12.66 6.54
C ARG A 133 -8.45 11.46 6.92
N ARG A 134 -9.18 11.59 8.04
CA ARG A 134 -10.28 10.67 8.35
C ARG A 134 -11.52 11.04 7.54
N LEU A 135 -12.31 10.04 7.18
CA LEU A 135 -13.60 10.27 6.54
C LEU A 135 -14.62 10.75 7.57
N ARG A 136 -15.56 11.56 7.11
CA ARG A 136 -16.79 11.85 7.85
C ARG A 136 -17.76 10.66 7.73
N ALA A 137 -18.70 10.55 8.66
CA ALA A 137 -19.63 9.42 8.70
C ALA A 137 -20.44 9.26 7.40
N ASP A 138 -20.91 10.36 6.80
CA ASP A 138 -21.62 10.37 5.52
C ASP A 138 -20.75 9.88 4.36
N GLU A 139 -19.46 10.22 4.36
CA GLU A 139 -18.51 9.75 3.36
C GLU A 139 -18.24 8.25 3.49
N VAL A 140 -18.17 7.72 4.71
CA VAL A 140 -18.03 6.28 4.96
C VAL A 140 -19.24 5.53 4.41
N GLU A 141 -20.46 5.97 4.73
CA GLU A 141 -21.68 5.31 4.25
C GLU A 141 -21.75 5.30 2.72
N ARG A 142 -21.44 6.45 2.09
CA ARG A 142 -21.40 6.55 0.63
C ARG A 142 -20.36 5.60 0.04
N TYR A 143 -19.15 5.58 0.60
CA TYR A 143 -18.06 4.74 0.10
C TYR A 143 -18.39 3.24 0.20
N LEU A 144 -18.97 2.80 1.31
CA LEU A 144 -19.37 1.40 1.54
C LEU A 144 -20.53 0.98 0.63
N LYS A 145 -21.46 1.89 0.34
CA LYS A 145 -22.58 1.62 -0.59
C LYS A 145 -22.12 1.44 -2.03
N GLU A 146 -21.03 2.09 -2.41
CA GLU A 146 -20.42 2.02 -3.74
C GLU A 146 -19.44 0.84 -3.90
N GLN A 147 -19.15 0.10 -2.82
CA GLN A 147 -18.16 -0.98 -2.77
C GLN A 147 -18.70 -2.33 -3.28
#